data_AF-A0AAD3WCA4-F1
#
_entry.id   AF-A0AAD3WCA4-F1
#
_cell.length_a   1.000
_cell.length_b   1.000
_cell.length_c   1.000
_cell.angle_alpha   90.00
_cell.angle_beta   90.00
_cell.angle_gamma   90.00
#
_symmetry.space_group_name_H-M   'P 1'
#
loop_
_entity.id
_entity.type
_entity.pdbx_description
1 polymer ?
#
loop_
_entity_poly.entity_id
_entity_poly.type
_entity_poly.pdbx_seq_one_letter_code
_entity_poly.pdbx_strand_id
1 'polypeptide(L)'
;MNEGTVEGTVGRKAAENQPELAGPAAEGREPEAERSCATVRETCAKTDDPGWPEIVLTRMEEAATTASWRLVQSQDVCDQAQSDPSHEALEAVRDLVLDLRREIAMNTHAEREILLQLTQCVRKLTMEVRDLRYAFLLAASRKDRKRGLKTLSRLLHG
;
A
#
# COMPACT_ATOMS: atom_id res chain seq x y z
N MET A 1 -7.20 -45.77 -81.44
CA MET A 1 -8.47 -45.03 -81.41
C MET A 1 -8.84 -44.75 -79.96
N ASN A 2 -8.46 -43.57 -79.49
CA ASN A 2 -9.23 -42.68 -78.62
C ASN A 2 -8.39 -41.43 -78.45
N GLU A 3 -8.89 -40.36 -79.07
CA GLU A 3 -8.39 -38.99 -79.10
C GLU A 3 -9.02 -38.19 -77.94
N GLY A 4 -8.42 -37.06 -77.56
CA GLY A 4 -9.03 -36.02 -76.73
C GLY A 4 -8.17 -35.65 -75.50
N THR A 5 -7.27 -34.65 -75.47
CA THR A 5 -7.45 -33.18 -75.66
C THR A 5 -8.12 -32.55 -74.43
N VAL A 6 -7.70 -31.47 -73.74
CA VAL A 6 -6.55 -30.52 -73.71
C VAL A 6 -6.82 -29.53 -72.54
N GLU A 7 -5.76 -28.87 -72.04
CA GLU A 7 -5.70 -27.57 -71.31
C GLU A 7 -6.45 -27.37 -69.97
N GLY A 8 -5.92 -26.69 -68.96
CA GLY A 8 -4.93 -25.60 -68.98
C GLY A 8 -5.64 -24.28 -68.65
N THR A 9 -5.51 -23.80 -67.41
CA THR A 9 -5.95 -22.43 -67.08
C THR A 9 -5.03 -21.82 -66.02
N VAL A 10 -4.15 -20.95 -66.50
CA VAL A 10 -3.44 -19.93 -65.72
C VAL A 10 -4.26 -18.65 -65.84
N GLY A 11 -4.56 -18.00 -64.71
CA GLY A 11 -5.30 -16.73 -64.69
C GLY A 11 -4.91 -15.87 -63.50
N ARG A 12 -3.95 -14.98 -63.72
CA ARG A 12 -3.54 -13.86 -62.84
C ARG A 12 -4.73 -12.92 -62.56
N LYS A 13 -4.75 -12.29 -61.39
CA LYS A 13 -4.88 -10.83 -61.29
C LYS A 13 -4.50 -10.30 -59.90
N ALA A 14 -3.49 -9.43 -59.91
CA ALA A 14 -3.20 -8.46 -58.88
C ALA A 14 -4.31 -7.40 -58.83
N ALA A 15 -4.62 -6.92 -57.63
CA ALA A 15 -5.34 -5.67 -57.44
C ALA A 15 -4.75 -4.97 -56.22
N GLU A 16 -3.75 -4.16 -56.54
CA GLU A 16 -3.31 -2.95 -55.87
C GLU A 16 -4.51 -2.04 -55.58
N ASN A 17 -4.63 -1.55 -54.36
CA ASN A 17 -5.49 -0.40 -54.02
C ASN A 17 -4.97 0.25 -52.75
N GLN A 18 -4.12 1.27 -52.92
CA GLN A 18 -4.06 2.41 -52.01
C GLN A 18 -5.11 3.43 -52.46
N PRO A 19 -5.65 4.21 -51.50
CA PRO A 19 -5.65 5.65 -51.72
C PRO A 19 -5.13 6.41 -50.49
N GLU A 20 -4.12 7.27 -50.72
CA GLU A 20 -3.95 8.51 -49.98
C GLU A 20 -5.12 9.46 -50.28
N LEU A 21 -5.60 10.21 -49.28
CA LEU A 21 -5.71 11.68 -49.33
C LEU A 21 -6.26 12.24 -48.01
N ALA A 22 -5.81 13.45 -47.72
CA ALA A 22 -5.84 14.16 -46.46
C ALA A 22 -7.14 14.92 -46.14
N GLY A 23 -7.41 15.04 -44.82
CA GLY A 23 -8.00 16.21 -44.13
C GLY A 23 -9.53 16.39 -44.18
N PRO A 24 -10.15 17.21 -43.29
CA PRO A 24 -9.55 18.15 -42.34
C PRO A 24 -10.08 18.05 -40.87
N ALA A 25 -9.48 18.89 -40.03
CA ALA A 25 -9.85 19.39 -38.70
C ALA A 25 -11.23 18.99 -38.11
N ALA A 26 -11.19 18.34 -36.95
CA ALA A 26 -12.27 18.38 -35.97
C ALA A 26 -11.68 18.81 -34.62
N GLU A 27 -11.92 20.06 -34.29
CA GLU A 27 -11.84 20.62 -32.94
C GLU A 27 -12.79 19.86 -31.99
N GLY A 28 -12.39 19.80 -30.71
CA GLY A 28 -13.35 19.77 -29.61
C GLY A 28 -13.73 18.39 -29.06
N ARG A 29 -12.95 17.92 -28.08
CA ARG A 29 -13.42 17.69 -26.70
C ARG A 29 -12.36 16.92 -25.92
N GLU A 30 -11.63 17.64 -25.08
CA GLU A 30 -11.00 17.03 -23.92
C GLU A 30 -12.11 16.49 -23.00
N PRO A 31 -12.04 15.23 -22.54
CA PRO A 31 -12.72 14.88 -21.31
C PRO A 31 -11.91 15.48 -20.16
N GLU A 32 -12.47 16.52 -19.55
CA GLU A 32 -12.08 17.01 -18.24
C GLU A 32 -11.98 15.80 -17.30
N ALA A 33 -10.74 15.40 -17.00
CA ALA A 33 -10.46 14.56 -15.86
C ALA A 33 -10.71 15.43 -14.63
N GLU A 34 -11.97 15.47 -14.19
CA GLU A 34 -12.33 15.89 -12.85
C GLU A 34 -11.50 15.04 -11.87
N ARG A 35 -10.39 15.62 -11.43
CA ARG A 35 -9.70 15.23 -10.20
C ARG A 35 -10.67 15.52 -9.06
N SER A 36 -11.61 14.61 -8.85
CA SER A 36 -12.31 14.45 -7.59
C SER A 36 -11.30 13.96 -6.56
N CYS A 37 -10.50 14.90 -6.05
CA CYS A 37 -9.80 14.77 -4.79
C CYS A 37 -10.82 15.02 -3.68
N ALA A 38 -11.89 14.22 -3.66
CA ALA A 38 -12.82 14.17 -2.55
C ALA A 38 -12.15 13.33 -1.47
N THR A 39 -11.50 14.04 -0.55
CA THR A 39 -11.54 13.79 0.90
C THR A 39 -11.65 12.32 1.27
N VAL A 40 -10.51 11.68 1.56
CA VAL A 40 -10.50 10.49 2.41
C VAL A 40 -11.05 10.93 3.77
N ARG A 41 -12.37 10.79 3.94
CA ARG A 41 -13.02 10.78 5.24
C ARG A 41 -12.50 9.54 5.94
N GLU A 42 -11.51 9.80 6.78
CA GLU A 42 -11.18 9.07 7.99
C GLU A 42 -12.42 8.36 8.54
N THR A 43 -12.46 7.04 8.38
CA THR A 43 -13.46 6.22 9.04
C THR A 43 -13.05 6.17 10.50
N CYS A 44 -13.59 7.13 11.25
CA CYS A 44 -13.55 7.20 12.70
C CYS A 44 -14.20 5.93 13.27
N ALA A 45 -13.38 4.93 13.51
CA ALA A 45 -13.68 3.92 14.51
C ALA A 45 -13.65 4.65 15.85
N LYS A 46 -14.84 4.87 16.43
CA LYS A 46 -15.00 5.25 17.83
C LYS A 46 -14.55 4.07 18.70
N THR A 47 -13.26 3.87 18.81
CA THR A 47 -12.68 3.24 19.99
C THR A 47 -12.40 4.39 20.95
N ASP A 48 -13.07 4.40 22.10
CA ASP A 48 -12.83 5.38 23.18
C ASP A 48 -11.42 5.26 23.81
N ASP A 49 -10.53 4.51 23.16
CA ASP A 49 -9.12 4.43 23.51
C ASP A 49 -8.39 5.61 22.85
N PRO A 50 -7.81 6.53 23.64
CA PRO A 50 -7.04 7.63 23.10
C PRO A 50 -5.92 7.07 22.22
N GLY A 51 -5.75 7.65 21.04
CA GLY A 51 -4.67 7.28 20.14
C GLY A 51 -3.31 7.51 20.80
N TRP A 52 -2.28 6.86 20.26
CA TRP A 52 -0.89 7.12 20.62
C TRP A 52 -0.52 8.63 20.71
N PRO A 53 -0.96 9.52 19.81
CA PRO A 53 -0.65 10.95 19.94
C PRO A 53 -1.27 11.58 21.21
N GLU A 54 -2.54 11.31 21.52
CA GLU A 54 -3.15 11.81 22.76
C GLU A 54 -2.44 11.26 24.01
N ILE A 55 -2.14 9.96 24.07
CA ILE A 55 -1.49 9.35 25.25
C ILE A 55 -0.12 9.99 25.53
N VAL A 56 0.67 10.25 24.48
CA VAL A 56 2.00 10.87 24.63
C VAL A 56 1.87 12.31 25.11
N LEU A 57 0.92 13.07 24.56
CA LEU A 57 0.69 14.46 24.97
C LEU A 57 0.22 14.55 26.42
N THR A 58 -0.70 13.68 26.85
CA THR A 58 -1.16 13.61 28.25
C THR A 58 0.00 13.28 29.19
N ARG A 59 0.85 12.31 28.85
CA ARG A 59 2.04 11.97 29.66
C ARG A 59 3.04 13.11 29.75
N MET A 60 3.23 13.87 28.65
CA MET A 60 4.10 15.05 28.67
C MET A 60 3.55 16.17 29.54
N GLU A 61 2.23 16.39 29.52
CA GLU A 61 1.57 17.40 30.34
C GLU A 61 1.58 17.04 31.84
N GLU A 62 1.38 15.76 32.17
CA GLU A 62 1.53 15.22 33.51
C GLU A 62 2.99 15.33 34.03
N ALA A 63 3.97 15.06 33.18
CA ALA A 63 5.38 15.21 33.53
C ALA A 63 5.76 16.68 33.77
N ALA A 64 5.24 17.60 32.94
CA ALA A 64 5.48 19.04 33.08
C ALA A 64 4.84 19.61 34.35
N THR A 65 3.62 19.18 34.68
CA THR A 65 2.94 19.59 35.92
C THR A 65 3.65 19.03 37.15
N THR A 66 4.07 17.76 37.13
CA THR A 66 4.81 17.15 38.25
C THR A 66 6.17 17.82 38.51
N ALA A 67 6.84 18.31 37.47
CA ALA A 67 8.08 19.09 37.59
C ALA A 67 7.86 20.47 38.24
N SER A 68 6.68 21.08 38.05
CA SER A 68 6.34 22.40 38.60
C SER A 68 6.17 22.41 40.12
N TRP A 69 5.60 21.36 40.71
CA TRP A 69 5.36 21.30 42.17
C TRP A 69 6.64 21.09 43.01
N ARG A 70 7.70 20.50 42.43
CA ARG A 70 8.97 20.26 43.16
C ARG A 70 9.83 21.51 43.33
N LEU A 71 9.63 22.53 42.49
CA LEU A 71 10.40 23.78 42.54
C LEU A 71 9.96 24.74 43.65
N VAL A 72 8.77 24.57 44.23
CA VAL A 72 8.22 25.51 45.22
C VAL A 72 8.54 25.10 46.67
N GLN A 73 9.04 23.88 46.93
CA GLN A 73 9.15 23.32 48.28
C GLN A 73 10.56 23.25 48.89
N SER A 74 11.60 23.78 48.24
CA SER A 74 12.98 23.61 48.74
C SER A 74 13.67 24.94 49.01
N GLN A 75 13.30 25.59 50.11
CA GLN A 75 14.12 26.65 50.71
C GLN A 75 14.03 26.56 52.24
N ASP A 76 14.72 25.59 52.85
CA ASP A 76 15.34 25.78 54.16
C ASP A 76 16.30 24.63 54.58
N VAL A 77 17.50 25.05 55.03
CA VAL A 77 18.42 24.48 56.05
C VAL A 77 19.37 23.29 55.74
N CYS A 78 20.66 23.60 55.92
CA CYS A 78 21.82 22.83 56.41
C CYS A 78 22.72 21.97 55.50
N ASP A 79 24.02 22.30 55.60
CA ASP A 79 25.21 21.51 55.26
C ASP A 79 25.09 20.05 55.70
N GLN A 80 24.78 19.19 54.75
CA GLN A 80 25.10 17.77 54.76
C GLN A 80 25.74 17.50 53.41
N ALA A 81 26.78 16.66 53.37
CA ALA A 81 27.44 16.24 52.14
C ALA A 81 26.40 15.71 51.15
N GLN A 82 25.85 16.60 50.32
CA GLN A 82 24.74 16.35 49.43
C GLN A 82 25.34 15.67 48.20
N SER A 83 25.16 14.36 48.11
CA SER A 83 25.00 13.76 46.79
C SER A 83 23.89 14.56 46.12
N ASP A 84 24.27 15.43 45.19
CA ASP A 84 23.38 16.34 44.49
C ASP A 84 22.13 15.56 44.04
N PRO A 85 20.93 15.79 44.62
CA PRO A 85 19.72 15.06 44.23
C PRO A 85 19.34 15.33 42.76
N SER A 86 19.95 16.37 42.17
CA SER A 86 19.90 16.66 40.75
C SER A 86 20.67 15.63 39.91
N HIS A 87 21.76 15.03 40.41
CA HIS A 87 22.55 14.05 39.67
C HIS A 87 21.82 12.70 39.55
N GLU A 88 21.25 12.19 40.64
CA GLU A 88 20.45 10.96 40.62
C GLU A 88 19.20 11.11 39.74
N ALA A 89 18.54 12.28 39.79
CA ALA A 89 17.42 12.59 38.89
C ALA A 89 17.86 12.63 37.42
N LEU A 90 19.04 13.19 37.12
CA LEU A 90 19.60 13.21 35.78
C LEU A 90 19.98 11.81 35.28
N GLU A 91 20.50 10.93 36.16
CA GLU A 91 20.77 9.53 35.83
C GLU A 91 19.48 8.76 35.56
N ALA A 92 18.45 8.90 36.40
CA ALA A 92 17.15 8.28 36.16
C ALA A 92 16.51 8.73 34.83
N VAL A 93 16.64 10.03 34.48
CA VAL A 93 16.18 10.55 33.19
C VAL A 93 17.00 9.95 32.04
N ARG A 94 18.32 9.78 32.20
CA ARG A 94 19.16 9.13 31.18
C ARG A 94 18.75 7.69 30.95
N ASP A 95 18.50 6.93 32.01
CA ASP A 95 18.06 5.54 31.93
C ASP A 95 16.70 5.44 31.22
N LEU A 96 15.74 6.30 31.60
CA LEU A 96 14.45 6.38 30.91
C LEU A 96 14.62 6.69 29.41
N VAL A 97 15.52 7.62 29.05
CA VAL A 97 15.81 7.93 27.65
C VAL A 97 16.41 6.73 26.92
N LEU A 98 17.27 5.94 27.55
CA LEU A 98 17.84 4.73 26.96
C LEU A 98 16.77 3.65 26.76
N ASP A 99 15.87 3.47 27.71
CA ASP A 99 14.77 2.52 27.62
C ASP A 99 13.79 2.93 26.52
N LEU A 100 13.38 4.19 26.45
CA LEU A 100 12.53 4.71 25.38
C LEU A 100 13.20 4.54 24.01
N ARG A 101 14.51 4.79 23.88
CA ARG A 101 15.23 4.56 22.63
C ARG A 101 15.22 3.09 22.22
N ARG A 102 15.38 2.17 23.18
CA ARG A 102 15.31 0.73 22.94
C ARG A 102 13.91 0.32 22.51
N GLU A 103 12.88 0.80 23.20
CA GLU A 103 11.49 0.52 22.89
C GLU A 103 11.12 1.01 21.49
N ILE A 104 11.46 2.26 21.15
CA ILE A 104 11.26 2.81 19.81
C ILE A 104 11.94 1.93 18.75
N ALA A 105 13.20 1.54 18.97
CA ALA A 105 13.92 0.69 18.02
C ALA A 105 13.25 -0.69 17.83
N MET A 106 12.80 -1.32 18.92
CA MET A 106 12.10 -2.60 18.88
C MET A 106 10.75 -2.48 18.17
N ASN A 107 9.96 -1.44 18.48
CA ASN A 107 8.66 -1.20 17.85
C ASN A 107 8.81 -0.91 16.35
N THR A 108 9.75 -0.03 15.96
CA THR A 108 10.04 0.24 14.54
C THR A 108 10.48 -1.02 13.80
N HIS A 109 11.26 -1.91 14.44
CA HIS A 109 11.63 -3.19 13.86
C HIS A 109 10.41 -4.10 13.66
N ALA A 110 9.55 -4.22 14.68
CA ALA A 110 8.33 -5.03 14.59
C ALA A 110 7.36 -4.52 13.51
N GLU A 111 7.16 -3.20 13.42
CA GLU A 111 6.34 -2.57 12.37
C GLU A 111 6.90 -2.85 10.98
N ARG A 112 8.23 -2.79 10.82
CA ARG A 112 8.89 -3.11 9.54
C ARG A 112 8.61 -4.55 9.12
N GLU A 113 8.64 -5.51 10.04
CA GLU A 113 8.30 -6.91 9.74
C GLU A 113 6.84 -7.06 9.31
N ILE A 114 5.91 -6.39 9.98
CA ILE A 114 4.49 -6.37 9.58
C ILE A 114 4.32 -5.82 8.17
N LEU A 115 4.99 -4.71 7.83
CA LEU A 115 4.95 -4.13 6.49
C LEU A 115 5.52 -5.07 5.42
N LEU A 116 6.58 -5.81 5.74
CA LEU A 116 7.14 -6.81 4.82
C LEU A 116 6.17 -7.97 4.59
N GLN A 117 5.55 -8.48 5.65
CA GLN A 117 4.54 -9.54 5.55
C GLN A 117 3.32 -9.09 4.74
N LEU A 118 2.82 -7.87 4.98
CA LEU A 118 1.72 -7.30 4.21
C LEU A 118 2.10 -7.14 2.73
N THR A 119 3.31 -6.65 2.46
CA THR A 119 3.83 -6.53 1.10
C THR A 119 3.86 -7.88 0.38
N GLN A 120 4.30 -8.94 1.07
CA GLN A 120 4.32 -10.29 0.52
C GLN A 120 2.90 -10.81 0.25
N CYS A 121 1.96 -10.56 1.18
CA CYS A 121 0.55 -10.92 1.01
C CYS A 121 -0.07 -10.22 -0.21
N VAL A 122 0.14 -8.92 -0.36
CA VAL A 122 -0.34 -8.15 -1.52
C VAL A 122 0.25 -8.67 -2.82
N ARG A 123 1.54 -9.00 -2.86
CA ARG A 123 2.18 -9.58 -4.05
C ARG A 123 1.56 -10.94 -4.41
N LYS A 124 1.31 -11.80 -3.43
CA LYS A 124 0.65 -13.09 -3.63
C LYS A 124 -0.77 -12.89 -4.17
N LEU A 125 -1.57 -12.03 -3.54
CA LEU A 125 -2.93 -11.71 -3.97
C LEU A 125 -2.96 -11.14 -5.39
N THR A 126 -2.00 -10.29 -5.75
CA THR A 126 -1.88 -9.73 -7.11
C THR A 126 -1.72 -10.83 -8.15
N MET A 127 -0.89 -11.84 -7.86
CA MET A 127 -0.69 -12.99 -8.75
C MET A 127 -1.94 -13.85 -8.86
N GLU A 128 -2.60 -14.14 -7.73
CA GLU A 128 -3.84 -14.91 -7.70
C GLU A 128 -4.96 -14.21 -8.48
N VAL A 129 -5.16 -12.90 -8.28
CA VAL A 129 -6.16 -12.11 -9.02
C VAL A 129 -5.87 -12.14 -10.52
N ARG A 130 -4.60 -12.00 -10.91
CA ARG A 130 -4.18 -12.08 -12.31
C ARG A 130 -4.49 -13.45 -12.90
N ASP A 131 -4.16 -14.52 -12.19
CA ASP A 131 -4.40 -15.89 -12.64
C ASP A 131 -5.91 -16.21 -12.71
N LEU A 132 -6.70 -15.70 -11.77
CA LEU A 132 -8.18 -15.74 -11.79
C LEU A 132 -8.73 -15.03 -13.02
N ARG A 133 -8.24 -13.83 -13.33
CA ARG A 133 -8.62 -13.08 -14.54
C ARG A 133 -8.33 -13.88 -15.81
N TYR A 134 -7.15 -14.50 -15.92
CA TYR A 134 -6.83 -15.37 -17.06
C TYR A 134 -7.73 -16.60 -17.13
N ALA A 135 -8.03 -17.23 -15.99
CA ALA A 135 -8.91 -18.39 -15.95
C ALA A 135 -10.35 -18.02 -16.38
N PHE A 136 -10.85 -16.84 -15.98
CA PHE A 136 -12.13 -16.30 -16.46
C PHE A 136 -12.13 -16.02 -17.96
N LEU A 137 -11.07 -15.40 -18.49
CA LEU A 137 -10.95 -15.18 -19.94
C LEU A 137 -11.01 -16.49 -20.73
N LEU A 138 -10.31 -17.53 -20.25
CA LEU A 138 -10.39 -18.86 -20.85
C LEU A 138 -11.78 -19.49 -20.69
N ALA A 139 -12.45 -19.30 -19.55
CA ALA A 139 -13.78 -19.84 -19.29
C ALA A 139 -14.87 -19.18 -20.16
N ALA A 140 -14.67 -17.91 -20.53
CA ALA A 140 -15.55 -17.18 -21.44
C ALA A 140 -15.35 -17.61 -22.92
N SER A 141 -14.16 -18.08 -23.29
CA SER A 141 -13.87 -18.58 -24.64
C SER A 141 -14.58 -19.91 -24.93
N ARG A 142 -15.31 -20.01 -26.06
CA ARG A 142 -15.92 -21.28 -26.48
C ARG A 142 -14.89 -22.40 -26.68
N LYS A 143 -13.68 -22.05 -27.16
CA LYS A 143 -12.60 -23.01 -27.44
C LYS A 143 -11.96 -23.57 -26.17
N ASP A 144 -11.78 -22.72 -25.15
CA ASP A 144 -11.00 -23.05 -23.96
C ASP A 144 -11.84 -23.15 -22.67
N ARG A 145 -13.18 -23.08 -22.78
CA ARG A 145 -14.10 -23.03 -21.64
C ARG A 145 -13.83 -24.08 -20.57
N LYS A 146 -13.65 -25.34 -20.98
CA LYS A 146 -13.38 -26.45 -20.05
C LYS A 146 -12.07 -26.27 -19.28
N ARG A 147 -11.03 -25.74 -19.94
CA ARG A 147 -9.72 -25.45 -19.33
C ARG A 147 -9.81 -24.27 -18.36
N GLY A 148 -10.55 -23.23 -18.73
CA GLY A 148 -10.83 -22.08 -17.87
C GLY A 148 -11.55 -22.50 -16.59
N LEU A 149 -12.66 -23.25 -16.70
CA LEU A 149 -13.42 -23.76 -15.56
C LEU A 149 -12.59 -24.67 -14.64
N LYS A 150 -11.77 -25.57 -15.21
CA LYS A 150 -10.87 -26.43 -14.42
C LYS A 150 -9.82 -25.61 -13.67
N THR A 151 -9.32 -24.53 -14.26
CA THR A 151 -8.36 -23.64 -13.61
C THR A 151 -9.01 -22.81 -12.51
N LEU A 152 -10.21 -22.26 -12.75
CA LEU A 152 -11.00 -21.56 -11.73
C LEU A 152 -11.29 -22.46 -10.53
N SER A 153 -11.72 -23.70 -10.76
CA SER A 153 -11.95 -24.67 -9.69
C SER A 153 -10.68 -24.86 -8.86
N ARG A 154 -9.50 -25.03 -9.47
CA ARG A 154 -8.24 -25.14 -8.72
C ARG A 154 -7.88 -23.88 -7.93
N LEU A 155 -8.09 -22.70 -8.50
CA LEU A 155 -7.75 -21.43 -7.83
C LEU A 155 -8.68 -21.11 -6.65
N LEU A 156 -9.95 -21.51 -6.73
CA LEU A 156 -10.95 -21.27 -5.68
C LEU A 156 -10.92 -22.29 -4.54
N HIS A 157 -10.32 -23.47 -4.78
CA HIS A 157 -10.14 -24.52 -3.77
C HIS A 157 -8.68 -24.62 -3.30
N GLY A 158 -7.87 -23.59 -3.57
CA GLY A 158 -6.46 -23.51 -3.19
C GLY A 158 -6.23 -23.65 -1.70
#